data_AF-A0A8C6BGH6-F1
#
_entry.id   AF-A0A8C6BGH6-F1
#
_cell.length_a   1.000
_cell.length_b   1.000
_cell.length_c   1.000
_cell.angle_alpha   90.00
_cell.angle_beta   90.00
_cell.angle_gamma   90.00
#
_symmetry.space_group_name_H-M   'P 1'
#
loop_
_entity.id
_entity.type
_entity.pdbx_description
1 polymer ?
#
loop_
_entity_poly.entity_id
_entity_poly.type
_entity_poly.pdbx_seq_one_letter_code
_entity_poly.pdbx_strand_id
1 'polypeptide(L)'
;MAASTLNVLLRRLPSISPFRGVYGVQVPLQTLCTKAPPEDDSLLPLPVSPYKDEPWKYLDSEEYQNRYGSRPVWTDYRRNHKGGIPPQRTRKTCIRGNKIAGNPCPICRDQKLHVDFRNVKLLEQFVCAHTGIIFHAPYTGVCMKQHKKLTQAIQKARDHGLLSYHIPQVEPRDPDFSTSHGAVSVTPPAPTLVSGDPWYPWYSWKQPPERELSRLRRLYQGHLREESGPPPESMPKVPLTAAVEASSTEQAGPQTAL
;
A
#
# COMPACT_ATOMS: atom_id res chain seq x y z
N MET A 1 -50.96 -34.74 16.83
CA MET A 1 -50.03 -34.24 15.80
C MET A 1 -50.81 -33.43 14.78
N ALA A 2 -50.87 -32.10 14.94
CA ALA A 2 -51.32 -31.11 13.95
C ALA A 2 -51.02 -29.71 14.55
N ALA A 3 -50.11 -28.94 13.95
CA ALA A 3 -50.32 -27.66 13.25
C ALA A 3 -50.97 -26.54 14.13
N SER A 4 -50.59 -25.25 14.18
CA SER A 4 -49.89 -24.38 13.24
C SER A 4 -49.62 -22.99 13.87
N THR A 5 -48.69 -22.25 13.27
CA THR A 5 -48.63 -20.77 13.08
C THR A 5 -48.31 -19.77 14.22
N LEU A 6 -47.33 -18.92 13.87
CA LEU A 6 -46.78 -17.74 14.52
C LEU A 6 -47.75 -16.54 14.52
N ASN A 7 -47.80 -15.80 15.64
CA ASN A 7 -48.54 -14.54 15.78
C ASN A 7 -47.59 -13.33 15.68
N VAL A 8 -47.87 -12.41 14.75
CA VAL A 8 -47.31 -11.05 14.70
C VAL A 8 -48.47 -10.07 14.80
N LEU A 9 -48.51 -9.28 15.88
CA LEU A 9 -49.51 -8.24 16.09
C LEU A 9 -48.93 -6.86 15.75
N LEU A 10 -49.46 -6.27 14.67
CA LEU A 10 -49.38 -4.83 14.38
C LEU A 10 -50.36 -4.07 15.28
N ARG A 11 -49.88 -3.02 15.97
CA ARG A 11 -50.76 -1.97 16.50
C ARG A 11 -50.25 -0.59 16.07
N ARG A 12 -51.06 0.06 15.23
CA ARG A 12 -51.04 1.48 14.92
C ARG A 12 -51.57 2.28 16.13
N LEU A 13 -51.05 3.48 16.35
CA LEU A 13 -51.68 4.50 17.22
C LEU A 13 -51.94 5.78 16.40
N PRO A 14 -53.09 6.45 16.60
CA PRO A 14 -53.49 7.67 15.90
C PRO A 14 -53.07 8.97 16.62
N SER A 15 -53.12 10.05 15.85
CA SER A 15 -52.82 11.46 16.15
C SER A 15 -53.87 12.19 17.01
N ILE A 16 -53.44 13.09 17.91
CA ILE A 16 -54.22 14.27 18.39
C ILE A 16 -53.23 15.44 18.71
N SER A 17 -53.57 16.65 18.27
CA SER A 17 -52.91 17.96 18.47
C SER A 17 -53.64 18.79 19.57
N PRO A 18 -53.49 20.13 19.69
CA PRO A 18 -52.36 20.95 20.15
C PRO A 18 -52.70 21.71 21.47
N PHE A 19 -51.69 22.26 22.18
CA PHE A 19 -51.93 23.25 23.25
C PHE A 19 -50.96 24.44 23.19
N ARG A 20 -51.53 25.61 22.83
CA ARG A 20 -51.42 26.96 23.42
C ARG A 20 -50.04 27.50 23.92
N GLY A 21 -49.46 28.37 23.09
CA GLY A 21 -49.29 29.81 23.34
C GLY A 21 -48.37 30.33 24.46
N VAL A 22 -47.29 31.01 24.07
CA VAL A 22 -46.74 32.21 24.76
C VAL A 22 -46.21 33.18 23.71
N TYR A 23 -46.55 34.46 23.88
CA TYR A 23 -46.22 35.59 23.02
C TYR A 23 -44.70 35.81 22.91
N GLY A 24 -44.19 35.84 21.68
CA GLY A 24 -42.82 36.25 21.37
C GLY A 24 -42.86 37.39 20.35
N VAL A 25 -42.44 38.58 20.79
CA VAL A 25 -42.23 39.76 19.95
C VAL A 25 -41.21 39.43 18.85
N GLN A 26 -41.63 39.46 17.60
CA GLN A 26 -40.72 39.32 16.46
C GLN A 26 -40.01 40.66 16.22
N VAL A 27 -38.75 40.76 16.64
CA VAL A 27 -37.85 41.82 16.20
C VAL A 27 -37.20 41.35 14.89
N PRO A 28 -37.41 42.02 13.75
CA PRO A 28 -36.71 41.65 12.53
C PRO A 28 -35.25 42.14 12.62
N LEU A 29 -34.32 41.22 12.89
CA LEU A 29 -32.90 41.46 12.64
C LEU A 29 -32.69 41.53 11.12
N GLN A 30 -32.62 42.73 10.57
CA GLN A 30 -32.02 42.97 9.26
C GLN A 30 -30.53 42.64 9.34
N THR A 31 -30.15 41.43 8.93
CA THR A 31 -28.76 41.15 8.58
C THR A 31 -28.52 41.64 7.16
N LEU A 32 -27.92 42.83 7.04
CA LEU A 32 -27.30 43.28 5.80
C LEU A 32 -26.04 42.43 5.59
N CYS A 33 -26.16 41.40 4.75
CA CYS A 33 -25.01 40.69 4.18
C CYS A 33 -24.34 41.58 3.14
N THR A 34 -23.32 42.33 3.54
CA THR A 34 -22.33 42.86 2.60
C THR A 34 -21.49 41.68 2.10
N LYS A 35 -21.64 41.34 0.81
CA LYS A 35 -20.75 40.40 0.12
C LYS A 35 -19.32 40.94 0.21
N ALA A 36 -18.43 40.19 0.87
CA ALA A 36 -16.99 40.41 0.75
C ALA A 36 -16.56 40.18 -0.71
N PRO A 37 -15.62 40.96 -1.26
CA PRO A 37 -15.13 40.76 -2.62
C PRO A 37 -14.40 39.41 -2.71
N PRO A 38 -14.34 38.79 -3.90
CA PRO A 38 -13.64 37.54 -4.09
C PRO A 38 -12.17 37.76 -3.79
N GLU A 39 -11.70 37.10 -2.76
CA GLU A 39 -10.29 37.00 -2.41
C GLU A 39 -9.70 36.06 -3.45
N ASP A 40 -8.85 36.60 -4.32
CA ASP A 40 -8.10 35.79 -5.28
C ASP A 40 -7.36 34.69 -4.53
N ASP A 41 -7.80 33.45 -4.71
CA ASP A 41 -7.14 32.20 -4.31
C ASP A 41 -5.85 32.00 -5.12
N SER A 42 -5.00 33.02 -5.15
CA SER A 42 -3.59 32.91 -5.52
C SER A 42 -2.88 32.26 -4.36
N LEU A 43 -2.97 30.93 -4.30
CA LEU A 43 -2.23 30.07 -3.38
C LEU A 43 -0.75 30.45 -3.44
N LEU A 44 -0.29 31.24 -2.46
CA LEU A 44 1.14 31.37 -2.19
C LEU A 44 1.68 29.96 -2.07
N PRO A 45 2.69 29.55 -2.88
CA PRO A 45 3.30 28.25 -2.73
C PRO A 45 3.73 28.12 -1.28
N LEU A 46 3.22 27.09 -0.58
CA LEU A 46 3.71 26.75 0.76
C LEU A 46 5.23 26.84 0.73
N PRO A 47 5.89 27.52 1.68
CA PRO A 47 7.32 27.77 1.61
C PRO A 47 8.03 26.42 1.48
N VAL A 48 8.53 26.14 0.28
CA VAL A 48 9.24 24.91 -0.02
C VAL A 48 10.53 25.02 0.77
N SER A 49 10.71 24.11 1.73
CA SER A 49 11.92 24.11 2.53
C SER A 49 13.14 23.95 1.62
N PRO A 50 14.18 24.79 1.74
CA PRO A 50 15.42 24.66 0.97
C PRO A 50 16.10 23.30 1.13
N TYR A 51 15.80 22.59 2.23
CA TYR A 51 16.41 21.32 2.62
C TYR A 51 15.62 20.09 2.18
N LYS A 52 14.69 20.22 1.23
CA LYS A 52 13.83 19.11 0.79
C LYS A 52 14.64 17.98 0.15
N ASP A 53 15.61 18.32 -0.70
CA ASP A 53 16.39 17.34 -1.46
C ASP A 53 17.61 16.83 -0.67
N GLU A 54 18.20 17.70 0.14
CA GLU A 54 19.37 17.40 0.98
C GLU A 54 19.11 17.72 2.46
N PRO A 55 18.28 16.90 3.12
CA PRO A 55 17.79 17.22 4.45
C PRO A 55 18.82 17.07 5.58
N TRP A 56 19.95 16.40 5.34
CA TRP A 56 21.06 16.33 6.29
C TRP A 56 21.74 17.69 6.50
N LYS A 57 21.72 18.58 5.50
CA LYS A 57 22.33 19.92 5.59
C LYS A 57 21.70 20.77 6.69
N TYR A 58 20.40 20.59 6.96
CA TYR A 58 19.73 21.34 8.02
C TYR A 58 20.26 21.00 9.41
N LEU A 59 20.60 19.73 9.66
CA LEU A 59 21.13 19.30 10.97
C LEU A 59 22.52 19.86 11.25
N ASP A 60 23.28 20.16 10.19
CA ASP A 60 24.61 20.76 10.27
C ASP A 60 24.57 22.30 10.28
N SER A 61 23.38 22.88 10.12
CA SER A 61 23.20 24.33 10.12
C SER A 61 23.22 24.92 11.53
N GLU A 62 23.68 26.16 11.64
CA GLU A 62 23.63 26.94 12.89
C GLU A 62 22.20 27.16 13.38
N GLU A 63 21.20 27.20 12.49
CA GLU A 63 19.79 27.33 12.84
C GLU A 63 19.31 26.16 13.71
N TYR A 64 19.74 24.94 13.36
CA TYR A 64 19.40 23.74 14.12
C TYR A 64 20.08 23.75 15.48
N GLN A 65 21.36 24.10 15.52
CA GLN A 65 22.15 24.17 16.74
C GLN A 65 21.60 25.23 17.72
N ASN A 66 21.18 26.40 17.22
CA ASN A 66 20.60 27.45 18.05
C ASN A 66 19.22 27.06 18.61
N ARG A 67 18.44 26.27 17.86
CA ARG A 67 17.08 25.87 18.25
C ARG A 67 17.03 24.66 19.19
N TYR A 68 17.80 23.62 18.90
CA TYR A 68 17.76 22.33 19.63
C TYR A 68 19.02 22.08 20.46
N GLY A 69 20.15 22.69 20.08
CA GLY A 69 21.45 22.42 20.69
C GLY A 69 21.89 20.97 20.51
N SER A 70 22.47 20.40 21.56
CA SER A 70 22.91 18.99 21.59
C SER A 70 21.80 18.01 21.99
N ARG A 71 20.60 18.49 22.31
CA ARG A 71 19.49 17.65 22.77
C ARG A 71 18.70 17.08 21.58
N PRO A 72 18.13 15.88 21.69
CA PRO A 72 17.32 15.33 20.61
C PRO A 72 16.04 16.16 20.39
N VAL A 73 15.55 16.18 19.15
CA VAL A 73 14.45 17.08 18.71
C VAL A 73 13.18 16.97 19.55
N TRP A 74 12.94 15.81 20.17
CA TRP A 74 11.73 15.51 20.93
C TRP A 74 11.80 15.84 22.43
N THR A 75 12.94 16.30 22.99
CA THR A 75 13.05 16.58 24.44
C THR A 75 12.09 17.67 24.90
N ASP A 76 11.95 18.73 24.11
CA ASP A 76 11.20 19.93 24.50
C ASP A 76 9.71 19.80 24.15
N TYR A 77 9.26 18.58 23.85
CA TYR A 77 7.89 18.32 23.45
C TYR A 77 7.09 17.64 24.57
N ARG A 78 5.99 18.27 24.96
CA ARG A 78 5.02 17.71 25.91
C ARG A 78 3.64 17.59 25.27
N ARG A 79 3.03 16.41 25.44
CA ARG A 79 1.66 16.14 24.95
C ARG A 79 0.62 16.64 25.94
N ASN A 80 -0.44 17.23 25.40
CA ASN A 80 -1.65 17.56 26.15
C ASN A 80 -2.61 16.37 26.11
N HIS A 81 -2.96 15.84 27.28
CA HIS A 81 -3.91 14.74 27.44
C HIS A 81 -4.61 14.83 28.81
N LYS A 82 -5.77 14.18 28.94
CA LYS A 82 -6.52 14.13 30.19
C LYS A 82 -5.90 13.11 31.16
N GLY A 83 -5.68 13.52 32.41
CA GLY A 83 -5.16 12.66 33.48
C GLY A 83 -3.64 12.48 33.43
N GLY A 84 -3.13 11.63 34.35
CA GLY A 84 -1.70 11.35 34.48
C GLY A 84 -1.16 10.34 33.46
N ILE A 85 -2.00 9.42 32.98
CA ILE A 85 -1.58 8.36 32.06
C ILE A 85 -1.94 8.75 30.61
N PRO A 86 -0.96 8.81 29.69
CA PRO A 86 -1.22 9.11 28.29
C PRO A 86 -2.01 8.00 27.59
N PRO A 87 -2.80 8.33 26.55
CA PRO A 87 -3.31 7.33 25.63
C PRO A 87 -2.16 6.54 24.97
N GLN A 88 -2.28 5.21 24.95
CA GLN A 88 -1.26 4.28 24.42
C GLN A 88 -0.95 4.49 22.93
N ARG A 89 -1.84 5.15 22.19
CA ARG A 89 -1.61 5.54 20.79
C ARG A 89 -1.60 7.05 20.67
N THR A 90 -0.65 7.57 19.90
CA THR A 90 -0.64 8.99 19.54
C THR A 90 -1.66 9.27 18.44
N ARG A 91 -1.91 10.55 18.17
CA ARG A 91 -2.82 10.97 17.10
C ARG A 91 -2.35 10.44 15.74
N LYS A 92 -3.29 10.17 14.82
CA LYS A 92 -2.98 9.64 13.48
C LYS A 92 -2.04 10.55 12.68
N THR A 93 -2.40 11.82 12.54
CA THR A 93 -1.61 12.86 11.84
C THR A 93 -1.71 14.20 12.57
N CYS A 94 -0.66 15.02 12.50
CA CYS A 94 -0.70 16.42 12.94
C CYS A 94 -1.15 17.38 11.84
N ILE A 95 -0.86 17.05 10.58
CA ILE A 95 -1.18 17.85 9.41
C ILE A 95 -2.40 17.20 8.72
N ARG A 96 -3.45 17.99 8.49
CA ARG A 96 -4.70 17.58 7.81
C ARG A 96 -4.97 18.58 6.69
N GLY A 97 -4.72 18.18 5.44
CA GLY A 97 -4.65 19.14 4.32
C GLY A 97 -3.56 20.17 4.58
N ASN A 98 -3.89 21.46 4.42
CA ASN A 98 -2.96 22.57 4.68
C ASN A 98 -2.98 23.08 6.13
N LYS A 99 -3.73 22.43 7.03
CA LYS A 99 -3.89 22.87 8.43
C LYS A 99 -3.03 22.03 9.37
N ILE A 100 -2.24 22.71 10.20
CA ILE A 100 -1.41 22.11 11.25
C ILE A 100 -2.19 22.16 12.57
N ALA A 101 -2.24 21.04 13.30
CA ALA A 101 -2.86 20.99 14.63
C ALA A 101 -2.11 21.88 15.64
N GLY A 102 -2.82 22.52 16.57
CA GLY A 102 -2.25 23.55 17.46
C GLY A 102 -1.00 23.16 18.26
N ASN A 103 -0.92 21.92 18.77
CA ASN A 103 0.33 21.38 19.36
C ASN A 103 0.86 20.25 18.44
N PRO A 104 1.61 20.58 17.37
CA PRO A 104 2.11 19.61 16.40
C PRO A 104 3.29 18.79 16.94
N CYS A 105 3.56 17.64 16.32
CA CYS A 105 4.64 16.76 16.75
C CYS A 105 6.04 17.39 16.55
N PRO A 106 7.11 16.91 17.22
CA PRO A 106 8.46 17.47 17.09
C PRO A 106 8.99 17.56 15.66
N ILE A 107 8.58 16.62 14.79
CA ILE A 107 8.90 16.60 13.36
C ILE A 107 7.93 17.47 12.56
N CYS A 108 6.66 17.51 12.96
CA CYS A 108 5.59 18.18 12.21
C CYS A 108 5.57 19.70 12.46
N ARG A 109 6.16 20.16 13.56
CA ARG A 109 6.27 21.58 13.91
C ARG A 109 7.32 22.31 13.07
N ASP A 110 8.28 21.57 12.55
CA ASP A 110 9.41 22.09 11.80
C ASP A 110 9.43 21.47 10.41
N GLN A 111 9.01 22.25 9.41
CA GLN A 111 8.93 21.78 8.03
C GLN A 111 10.31 21.55 7.39
N LYS A 112 11.39 22.03 8.03
CA LYS A 112 12.78 21.79 7.59
C LYS A 112 13.27 20.37 7.91
N LEU A 113 12.63 19.70 8.88
CA LEU A 113 12.96 18.33 9.26
C LEU A 113 12.26 17.32 8.33
N HIS A 114 12.99 16.84 7.34
CA HIS A 114 12.52 15.76 6.46
C HIS A 114 12.98 14.39 6.98
N VAL A 115 12.05 13.45 6.99
CA VAL A 115 12.30 12.07 7.42
C VAL A 115 12.72 11.26 6.20
N ASP A 116 14.03 11.10 6.06
CA ASP A 116 14.67 10.35 4.98
C ASP A 116 15.70 9.37 5.53
N PHE A 117 15.91 8.26 4.82
CA PHE A 117 16.85 7.21 5.20
C PHE A 117 18.32 7.66 5.14
N ARG A 118 18.62 8.75 4.42
CA ARG A 118 19.96 9.34 4.32
C ARG A 118 20.34 10.16 5.57
N ASN A 119 19.35 10.62 6.34
CA ASN A 119 19.57 11.51 7.49
C ASN A 119 19.87 10.72 8.76
N VAL A 120 21.03 10.09 8.80
CA VAL A 120 21.43 9.22 9.93
C VAL A 120 21.39 9.99 11.27
N LYS A 121 21.94 11.22 11.31
CA LYS A 121 21.94 12.10 12.49
C LYS A 121 20.55 12.36 13.09
N LEU A 122 19.50 12.44 12.25
CA LEU A 122 18.13 12.62 12.73
C LEU A 122 17.54 11.29 13.20
N LEU A 123 17.75 10.21 12.44
CA LEU A 123 17.18 8.90 12.73
C LEU A 123 17.75 8.30 14.02
N GLU A 124 19.04 8.50 14.28
CA GLU A 124 19.73 8.06 15.51
C GLU A 124 19.03 8.59 16.78
N GLN A 125 18.47 9.80 16.75
CA GLN A 125 17.77 10.39 17.90
C GLN A 125 16.47 9.64 18.26
N PHE A 126 15.91 8.88 17.32
CA PHE A 126 14.69 8.08 17.52
C PHE A 126 15.01 6.61 17.85
N VAL A 127 16.29 6.25 17.97
CA VAL A 127 16.78 4.92 18.34
C VAL A 127 17.53 5.02 19.66
N CYS A 128 17.38 4.02 20.52
CA CYS A 128 18.20 3.93 21.73
C CYS A 128 19.65 3.59 21.36
N ALA A 129 20.61 4.43 21.75
CA ALA A 129 22.03 4.22 21.46
C ALA A 129 22.60 2.91 22.04
N HIS A 130 22.05 2.43 23.16
CA HIS A 130 22.53 1.21 23.81
C HIS A 130 21.85 -0.06 23.31
N THR A 131 20.52 -0.02 23.09
CA THR A 131 19.75 -1.24 22.73
C THR A 131 19.52 -1.36 21.23
N GLY A 132 19.66 -0.28 20.46
CA GLY A 132 19.32 -0.27 19.03
C GLY A 132 17.82 -0.40 18.74
N ILE A 133 16.95 -0.26 19.75
CA ILE A 133 15.50 -0.34 19.62
C ILE A 133 14.93 1.04 19.29
N ILE A 134 13.96 1.08 18.37
CA ILE A 134 13.25 2.31 17.98
C ILE A 134 12.28 2.71 19.10
N PHE A 135 12.31 3.98 19.50
CA PHE A 135 11.37 4.47 20.51
C PHE A 135 9.93 4.47 20.00
N HIS A 136 8.99 4.04 20.84
CA HIS A 136 7.57 4.07 20.53
C HIS A 136 7.03 5.51 20.45
N ALA A 137 5.94 5.72 19.72
CA ALA A 137 5.40 7.06 19.49
C ALA A 137 4.96 7.81 20.76
N PRO A 138 4.36 7.18 21.79
CA PRO A 138 4.11 7.85 23.07
C PRO A 138 5.35 8.43 23.76
N TYR A 139 6.51 7.76 23.64
CA TYR A 139 7.78 8.20 24.23
C TYR A 139 8.32 9.46 23.54
N THR A 140 8.38 9.43 22.21
CA THR A 140 8.91 10.54 21.39
C THR A 140 7.88 11.64 21.12
N GLY A 141 6.59 11.36 21.33
CA GLY A 141 5.50 12.29 21.08
C GLY A 141 5.14 12.52 19.60
N VAL A 142 5.68 11.72 18.68
CA VAL A 142 5.39 11.85 17.24
C VAL A 142 3.99 11.34 16.87
N CYS A 143 3.40 11.86 15.79
CA CYS A 143 2.15 11.32 15.26
C CYS A 143 2.37 9.97 14.57
N MET A 144 1.32 9.14 14.46
CA MET A 144 1.47 7.78 13.95
C MET A 144 1.92 7.70 12.49
N LYS A 145 1.52 8.67 11.65
CA LYS A 145 2.02 8.79 10.28
C LYS A 145 3.53 9.01 10.23
N GLN A 146 4.06 9.89 11.07
CA GLN A 146 5.50 10.14 11.11
C GLN A 146 6.26 8.99 11.77
N HIS A 147 5.70 8.35 12.81
CA HIS A 147 6.31 7.15 13.38
C HIS A 147 6.46 6.02 12.36
N LYS A 148 5.43 5.78 11.54
CA LYS A 148 5.50 4.79 10.45
C LYS A 148 6.58 5.16 9.43
N LYS A 149 6.66 6.44 9.03
CA LYS A 149 7.71 6.94 8.12
C LYS A 149 9.11 6.79 8.71
N LEU A 150 9.30 7.13 9.98
CA LEU A 150 10.56 6.94 10.70
C LEU A 150 10.96 5.47 10.73
N THR A 151 10.03 4.58 11.07
CA THR A 151 10.29 3.13 11.11
C THR A 151 10.73 2.61 9.74
N GLN A 152 10.04 3.04 8.68
CA GLN A 152 10.41 2.70 7.30
C GLN A 152 11.77 3.28 6.90
N ALA A 153 12.06 4.53 7.27
CA ALA A 153 13.32 5.18 6.98
C ALA A 153 14.50 4.56 7.74
N ILE A 154 14.31 4.20 9.01
CA ILE A 154 15.30 3.50 9.83
C ILE A 154 15.56 2.10 9.27
N GLN A 155 14.51 1.36 8.93
CA GLN A 155 14.68 0.04 8.33
C GLN A 155 15.44 0.16 7.01
N LYS A 156 15.03 1.07 6.14
CA LYS A 156 15.71 1.34 4.87
C LYS A 156 17.18 1.77 5.09
N ALA A 157 17.47 2.58 6.10
CA ALA A 157 18.84 2.98 6.44
C ALA A 157 19.70 1.79 6.90
N ARG A 158 19.12 0.85 7.65
CA ARG A 158 19.78 -0.41 8.04
C ARG A 158 20.02 -1.32 6.83
N ASP A 159 19.04 -1.43 5.94
CA ASP A 159 19.14 -2.24 4.72
C ASP A 159 20.24 -1.69 3.78
N HIS A 160 20.42 -0.36 3.73
CA HIS A 160 21.50 0.29 2.98
C HIS A 160 22.84 0.37 3.73
N GLY A 161 22.92 -0.12 4.97
CA GLY A 161 24.14 -0.06 5.78
C GLY A 161 24.56 1.34 6.26
N LEU A 162 23.68 2.35 6.18
CA LEU A 162 23.95 3.71 6.65
C LEU A 162 23.84 3.84 8.17
N LEU A 163 22.96 3.05 8.78
CA LEU A 163 22.72 3.05 10.23
C LEU A 163 23.20 1.73 10.81
N SER A 164 24.13 1.80 11.76
CA SER A 164 24.71 0.63 12.41
C SER A 164 23.69 -0.03 13.35
N TYR A 165 23.67 -1.36 13.36
CA TYR A 165 22.86 -2.15 14.28
C TYR A 165 23.57 -3.46 14.57
N HIS A 166 23.20 -4.10 15.68
CA HIS A 166 23.78 -5.38 16.07
C HIS A 166 23.27 -6.50 15.15
N ILE A 167 24.19 -7.15 14.43
CA ILE A 167 23.93 -8.34 13.63
C ILE A 167 24.57 -9.53 14.35
N PRO A 168 23.79 -10.47 14.88
CA PRO A 168 24.35 -11.65 15.52
C PRO A 168 25.03 -12.56 14.50
N GLN A 169 26.04 -13.31 14.94
CA GLN A 169 26.53 -14.45 14.19
C GLN A 169 25.50 -15.57 14.27
N VAL A 170 25.09 -16.10 13.13
CA VAL A 170 24.07 -17.15 13.01
C VAL A 170 24.71 -18.38 12.38
N GLU A 171 24.36 -19.55 12.88
CA GLU A 171 24.83 -20.82 12.32
C GLU A 171 24.26 -21.05 10.91
N PRO A 172 24.97 -21.80 10.05
CA PRO A 172 24.45 -22.21 8.76
C PRO A 172 23.11 -22.95 8.88
N ARG A 173 22.25 -22.80 7.87
CA ARG A 173 20.94 -23.46 7.83
C ARG A 173 21.06 -24.98 7.84
N ASP A 174 21.94 -25.51 7.00
CA ASP A 174 22.13 -26.94 6.78
C ASP A 174 23.55 -27.34 7.24
N PRO A 175 23.71 -28.46 7.97
CA PRO A 175 25.03 -28.90 8.45
C PRO A 175 25.89 -29.46 7.32
N ASP A 176 25.27 -30.12 6.34
CA ASP A 176 25.92 -30.72 5.19
C ASP A 176 25.69 -29.86 3.94
N PHE A 177 26.78 -29.55 3.23
CA PHE A 177 26.74 -28.75 2.00
C PHE A 177 26.87 -29.61 0.72
N SER A 178 26.60 -30.92 0.82
CA SER A 178 26.67 -31.82 -0.32
C SER A 178 25.50 -31.59 -1.28
N THR A 179 25.81 -31.33 -2.54
CA THR A 179 24.83 -31.19 -3.63
C THR A 179 24.68 -32.46 -4.47
N SER A 180 25.07 -33.61 -3.93
CA SER A 180 25.00 -34.91 -4.60
C SER A 180 23.60 -35.48 -4.74
N HIS A 181 22.60 -34.92 -4.05
CA HIS A 181 21.24 -35.43 -4.07
C HIS A 181 20.53 -35.11 -5.40
N GLY A 182 19.77 -36.09 -5.91
CA GLY A 182 19.01 -36.04 -7.15
C GLY A 182 18.11 -34.81 -7.33
N ALA A 183 17.64 -34.21 -6.23
CA ALA A 183 16.77 -33.02 -6.27
C ALA A 183 17.51 -31.72 -6.62
N VAL A 184 18.81 -31.64 -6.35
CA VAL A 184 19.64 -30.47 -6.67
C VAL A 184 20.48 -30.72 -7.93
N SER A 185 20.91 -31.98 -8.13
CA SER A 185 21.62 -32.39 -9.33
C SER A 185 20.69 -32.54 -10.54
N VAL A 186 21.27 -32.60 -11.74
CA VAL A 186 20.52 -32.89 -12.97
C VAL A 186 19.96 -34.32 -12.90
N THR A 187 18.63 -34.45 -12.93
CA THR A 187 17.98 -35.76 -13.07
C THR A 187 18.07 -36.23 -14.52
N PRO A 188 18.45 -37.50 -14.80
CA PRO A 188 18.48 -38.01 -16.15
C PRO A 188 17.08 -37.91 -16.80
N PRO A 189 16.97 -37.36 -18.02
CA PRO A 189 15.69 -37.14 -18.66
C PRO A 189 15.04 -38.48 -19.01
N ALA A 190 13.74 -38.58 -18.78
CA ALA A 190 12.97 -39.74 -19.23
C ALA A 190 12.95 -39.79 -20.77
N PRO A 191 12.85 -41.00 -21.37
CA PRO A 191 12.83 -41.15 -22.83
C PRO A 191 11.74 -40.30 -23.52
N THR A 192 10.57 -40.18 -22.90
CA THR A 192 9.45 -39.36 -23.41
C THR A 192 9.79 -37.88 -23.46
N LEU A 193 10.60 -37.39 -22.51
CA LEU A 193 11.06 -36.00 -22.51
C LEU A 193 12.07 -35.76 -23.64
N VAL A 194 12.90 -36.76 -23.96
CA VAL A 194 13.86 -36.68 -25.07
C VAL A 194 13.15 -36.72 -26.43
N SER A 195 12.07 -37.51 -26.57
CA SER A 195 11.27 -37.56 -27.81
C SER A 195 10.31 -36.38 -27.97
N GLY A 196 10.05 -35.61 -26.91
CA GLY A 196 9.08 -34.52 -26.90
C GLY A 196 7.63 -34.99 -26.74
N ASP A 197 7.42 -36.28 -26.43
CA ASP A 197 6.10 -36.85 -26.21
C ASP A 197 5.57 -36.55 -24.80
N PRO A 198 4.24 -36.50 -24.63
CA PRO A 198 3.64 -36.46 -23.31
C PRO A 198 4.10 -37.65 -22.45
N TRP A 199 4.24 -37.42 -21.13
CA TRP A 199 4.70 -38.44 -20.20
C TRP A 199 3.88 -39.75 -20.26
N TYR A 200 2.56 -39.62 -20.48
CA TYR A 200 1.68 -40.75 -20.69
C TYR A 200 1.00 -40.70 -22.06
N PRO A 201 0.86 -41.85 -22.75
CA PRO A 201 0.23 -41.91 -24.07
C PRO A 201 -1.25 -41.55 -24.12
N TRP A 202 -1.92 -41.38 -22.98
CA TRP A 202 -3.34 -41.01 -22.91
C TRP A 202 -3.56 -39.51 -22.69
N TYR A 203 -2.48 -38.72 -22.55
CA TYR A 203 -2.55 -37.26 -22.59
C TYR A 203 -2.83 -36.74 -24.00
N SER A 204 -2.32 -37.42 -25.02
CA SER A 204 -2.67 -37.13 -26.41
C SER A 204 -4.07 -37.63 -26.73
N TRP A 205 -4.81 -36.81 -27.48
CA TRP A 205 -6.12 -37.20 -27.97
C TRP A 205 -5.99 -38.41 -28.90
N LYS A 206 -6.83 -39.42 -28.70
CA LYS A 206 -6.92 -40.62 -29.52
C LYS A 206 -8.37 -40.86 -29.90
N GLN A 207 -8.65 -40.90 -31.20
CA GLN A 207 -9.99 -41.20 -31.70
C GLN A 207 -10.38 -42.64 -31.29
N PRO A 208 -11.47 -42.84 -30.52
CA PRO A 208 -11.97 -44.17 -30.22
C PRO A 208 -12.50 -44.87 -31.47
N PRO A 209 -12.51 -46.22 -31.52
CA PRO A 209 -13.05 -46.95 -32.65
C PRO A 209 -14.57 -46.73 -32.77
N GLU A 210 -15.05 -46.68 -34.02
CA GLU A 210 -16.45 -46.34 -34.36
C GLU A 210 -17.48 -47.29 -33.70
N ARG A 211 -17.08 -48.54 -33.44
CA ARG A 211 -17.89 -49.52 -32.71
C ARG A 211 -18.25 -49.05 -31.30
N GLU A 212 -17.30 -48.47 -30.58
CA GLU A 212 -17.51 -47.98 -29.21
C GLU A 212 -18.30 -46.67 -29.23
N LEU A 213 -18.05 -45.79 -30.22
CA LEU A 213 -18.86 -44.59 -30.43
C LEU A 213 -20.33 -44.95 -30.72
N SER A 214 -20.57 -45.93 -31.60
CA SER A 214 -21.91 -46.44 -31.89
C SER A 214 -22.59 -47.05 -30.67
N ARG A 215 -21.85 -47.78 -29.84
CA ARG A 215 -22.34 -48.32 -28.56
C ARG A 215 -22.75 -47.20 -27.60
N LEU A 216 -21.95 -46.13 -27.49
CA LEU A 216 -22.26 -44.96 -26.66
C LEU A 216 -23.45 -44.15 -27.20
N ARG A 217 -23.53 -43.92 -28.52
CA ARG A 217 -24.70 -43.27 -29.16
C ARG A 217 -25.99 -44.03 -28.88
N ARG A 218 -25.93 -45.36 -28.84
CA ARG A 218 -27.07 -46.21 -28.47
C ARG A 218 -27.41 -46.13 -26.98
N LEU A 219 -26.41 -46.02 -26.11
CA LEU A 219 -26.62 -45.95 -24.66
C LEU A 219 -27.24 -44.62 -24.22
N TYR A 220 -26.86 -43.51 -24.86
CA TYR A 220 -27.26 -42.14 -24.49
C TYR A 220 -28.23 -41.49 -25.49
N GLN A 221 -29.08 -42.29 -26.14
CA GLN A 221 -30.08 -41.80 -27.11
C GLN A 221 -30.97 -40.71 -26.48
N GLY A 222 -31.16 -39.60 -27.19
CA GLY A 222 -31.96 -38.45 -26.73
C GLY A 222 -31.21 -37.39 -25.90
N HIS A 223 -29.96 -37.66 -25.47
CA HIS A 223 -29.16 -36.73 -24.66
C HIS A 223 -27.73 -36.50 -25.22
N LEU A 224 -27.53 -36.69 -26.52
CA LEU A 224 -26.23 -36.53 -27.18
C LEU A 224 -25.96 -35.06 -27.55
N ARG A 225 -24.68 -34.66 -27.52
CA ARG A 225 -24.18 -33.38 -28.03
C ARG A 225 -23.40 -33.59 -29.33
N GLU A 226 -23.06 -32.49 -30.01
CA GLU A 226 -22.19 -32.52 -31.20
C GLU A 226 -20.80 -33.07 -30.87
N GLU A 227 -20.30 -33.96 -31.73
CA GLU A 227 -18.99 -34.61 -31.55
C GLU A 227 -17.87 -33.59 -31.81
N SER A 228 -17.03 -33.35 -30.81
CA SER A 228 -15.86 -32.47 -30.95
C SER A 228 -14.66 -33.27 -31.49
N GLY A 229 -13.99 -32.71 -32.50
CA GLY A 229 -12.77 -33.27 -33.08
C GLY A 229 -11.54 -33.15 -32.16
N PRO A 230 -10.33 -33.46 -32.67
CA PRO A 230 -9.11 -33.28 -31.90
C PRO A 230 -8.95 -31.83 -31.45
N PRO A 231 -8.49 -31.59 -30.22
CA PRO A 231 -8.22 -30.23 -29.74
C PRO A 231 -7.08 -29.60 -30.56
N PRO A 232 -7.05 -28.26 -30.71
CA PRO A 232 -5.98 -27.59 -31.42
C PRO A 232 -4.62 -27.85 -30.75
N GLU A 233 -3.58 -28.09 -31.54
CA GLU A 233 -2.24 -28.44 -31.05
C GLU A 233 -1.56 -27.33 -30.24
N SER A 234 -1.94 -26.08 -30.48
CA SER A 234 -1.50 -24.93 -29.70
C SER A 234 -2.71 -24.15 -29.20
N MET A 235 -2.56 -23.51 -28.03
CA MET A 235 -3.62 -22.65 -27.51
C MET A 235 -3.80 -21.46 -28.46
N PRO A 236 -5.03 -21.21 -28.96
CA PRO A 236 -5.29 -20.08 -29.85
C PRO A 236 -5.01 -18.79 -29.08
N LYS A 237 -4.08 -17.99 -29.61
CA LYS A 237 -3.74 -16.68 -29.05
C LYS A 237 -4.57 -15.62 -29.75
N VAL A 238 -5.29 -14.81 -28.98
CA VAL A 238 -6.01 -13.65 -29.52
C VAL A 238 -4.97 -12.68 -30.10
N PRO A 239 -5.10 -12.23 -31.36
CA PRO A 239 -4.21 -11.22 -31.91
C PRO A 239 -4.31 -9.95 -31.06
N LEU A 240 -3.19 -9.51 -30.50
CA LEU A 240 -3.10 -8.15 -29.95
C LEU A 240 -3.24 -7.20 -31.13
N THR A 241 -4.37 -6.49 -31.21
CA THR A 241 -4.60 -5.44 -32.20
C THR A 241 -3.43 -4.46 -32.16
N ALA A 242 -2.68 -4.40 -33.26
CA ALA A 242 -1.61 -3.45 -33.47
C ALA A 242 -2.13 -2.04 -33.19
N ALA A 243 -1.60 -1.42 -32.14
CA ALA A 243 -1.69 0.01 -31.97
C ALA A 243 -0.94 0.64 -33.15
N VAL A 244 -1.72 1.17 -34.10
CA VAL A 244 -1.43 2.32 -34.95
C VAL A 244 0.08 2.56 -35.19
N GLU A 245 0.57 2.06 -36.33
CA GLU A 245 1.77 2.59 -36.97
C GLU A 245 1.57 4.10 -37.17
N ALA A 246 2.27 4.90 -36.37
CA ALA A 246 2.61 6.27 -36.70
C ALA A 246 4.13 6.37 -36.78
N SER A 247 4.59 6.84 -37.93
CA SER A 247 5.93 7.38 -38.22
C SER A 247 7.10 6.39 -38.20
N SER A 248 7.57 5.98 -39.37
CA SER A 248 8.74 6.63 -40.00
C SER A 248 8.97 6.05 -41.40
N THR A 249 8.81 6.92 -42.40
CA THR A 249 9.11 6.68 -43.81
C THR A 249 10.61 6.50 -44.01
N GLU A 250 11.02 5.37 -44.58
CA GLU A 250 12.36 5.18 -45.14
C GLU A 250 12.55 6.11 -46.36
N GLN A 251 13.61 6.92 -46.34
CA GLN A 251 14.26 7.42 -47.56
C GLN A 251 15.61 6.71 -47.69
N ALA A 252 15.69 5.82 -48.66
CA ALA A 252 16.94 5.27 -49.16
C ALA A 252 17.57 6.26 -50.16
N GLY A 253 18.85 6.57 -49.96
CA GLY A 253 19.74 7.21 -50.93
C GLY A 253 20.95 6.30 -51.19
N PRO A 254 21.49 6.21 -52.43
CA PRO A 254 22.39 5.13 -52.83
C PRO A 254 23.88 5.52 -52.87
N GLN A 255 24.74 4.50 -53.04
CA GLN A 255 26.17 4.53 -53.47
C GLN A 255 27.18 4.79 -52.34
N THR A 256 28.34 4.13 -52.23
CA THR A 256 29.24 3.64 -53.29
C THR A 256 30.16 2.53 -52.75
N ALA A 257 30.51 1.57 -53.62
CA ALA A 257 31.66 0.69 -53.46
C ALA A 257 32.94 1.39 -53.89
N LEU A 258 33.95 1.40 -53.01
CA LEU A 258 35.39 1.19 -53.24
C LEU A 258 36.11 1.29 -51.88
#